data_AF-A0AAW1GP33-F1
#
_entry.id   AF-A0AAW1GP33-F1
#
_cell.length_a   1.000
_cell.length_b   1.000
_cell.length_c   1.000
_cell.angle_alpha   90.00
_cell.angle_beta   90.00
_cell.angle_gamma   90.00
#
_symmetry.space_group_name_H-M   'P 1'
#
loop_
_entity.id
_entity.type
_entity.pdbx_description
1 polymer ?
#
loop_
_entity_poly.entity_id
_entity_poly.type
_entity_poly.pdbx_seq_one_letter_code
_entity_poly.pdbx_strand_id
1 'polypeptide(L)'
;MDFEGRSDGRSIKSILAHVAPLKLVLVHGSAEATEHLKQHCLKHVCPHVYAPQIGETIDVTSDLCAYKVQLSEKLMSNVLFKKLGDYEVAWVDAEVGNTEGGTLSLFPISTQAPPHKSVLVGDIKMADFKQFLASKGIQAEFSAGALRCGEFITLRKVGDPTQKGGVGGSQQIVIEGPLSEEYYKIRDYLYSQFYLL
;
A
#
# COMPACT_ATOMS: atom_id res chain seq x y z
N MET A 1 -5.84 -26.64 -34.42
CA MET A 1 -4.77 -26.48 -33.42
C MET A 1 -4.15 -25.13 -33.68
N ASP A 2 -4.21 -24.22 -32.71
CA ASP A 2 -3.57 -22.91 -32.81
C ASP A 2 -2.09 -23.03 -32.39
N PHE A 3 -1.19 -22.68 -33.30
CA PHE A 3 0.27 -22.76 -33.11
C PHE A 3 0.94 -21.38 -33.08
N GLU A 4 0.15 -20.31 -32.91
CA GLU A 4 0.68 -18.94 -32.97
C GLU A 4 1.54 -18.54 -31.76
N GLY A 5 1.50 -19.32 -30.66
CA GLY A 5 2.30 -19.05 -29.45
C GLY A 5 1.94 -17.73 -28.74
N ARG A 6 0.78 -17.14 -29.04
CA ARG A 6 0.32 -15.87 -28.47
C ARG A 6 -0.35 -16.09 -27.11
N SER A 7 -0.17 -15.12 -26.21
CA SER A 7 -0.85 -15.13 -24.93
C SER A 7 -2.36 -15.00 -25.13
N ASP A 8 -3.12 -15.90 -24.51
CA ASP A 8 -4.57 -15.84 -24.53
C ASP A 8 -5.10 -14.73 -23.60
N GLY A 9 -6.38 -14.39 -23.76
CA GLY A 9 -7.01 -13.32 -23.00
C GLY A 9 -7.01 -13.52 -21.48
N ARG A 10 -6.93 -14.76 -20.97
CA ARG A 10 -6.84 -15.00 -19.51
C ARG A 10 -5.41 -14.76 -19.02
N SER A 11 -4.41 -15.23 -19.77
CA SER A 11 -3.00 -15.01 -19.42
C SER A 11 -2.66 -13.52 -19.39
N ILE A 12 -3.06 -12.74 -20.39
CA ILE A 12 -2.80 -11.28 -20.42
C ILE A 12 -3.43 -10.59 -19.21
N LYS A 13 -4.68 -10.94 -18.86
CA LYS A 13 -5.35 -10.38 -17.67
C LYS A 13 -4.62 -10.73 -16.38
N SER A 14 -4.15 -11.97 -16.26
CA SER A 14 -3.37 -12.41 -15.09
C SER A 14 -2.03 -11.68 -14.99
N ILE A 15 -1.33 -11.49 -16.11
CA ILE A 15 -0.07 -10.76 -16.16
C ILE A 15 -0.29 -9.29 -15.76
N LEU A 16 -1.30 -8.63 -16.32
CA LEU A 16 -1.60 -7.23 -16.03
C LEU A 16 -2.00 -7.02 -14.56
N ALA A 17 -2.74 -7.96 -13.98
CA ALA A 17 -3.08 -7.93 -12.56
C ALA A 17 -1.85 -8.07 -11.65
N HIS A 18 -0.84 -8.84 -12.07
CA HIS A 18 0.39 -9.02 -11.31
C HIS A 18 1.39 -7.87 -11.49
N VAL A 19 1.52 -7.34 -12.70
CA VAL A 19 2.44 -6.24 -13.02
C VAL A 19 1.94 -4.90 -12.46
N ALA A 20 0.62 -4.71 -12.37
CA ALA A 20 -0.02 -3.49 -11.87
C ALA A 20 0.59 -2.19 -12.45
N PRO A 21 0.59 -2.01 -13.79
CA PRO A 21 1.21 -0.85 -14.43
C PRO A 21 0.47 0.46 -14.10
N LEU A 22 1.20 1.57 -13.93
CA LEU A 22 0.61 2.89 -13.66
C LEU A 22 -0.12 3.49 -14.88
N LYS A 23 0.45 3.27 -16.08
CA LYS A 23 -0.10 3.66 -17.37
C LYS A 23 0.04 2.48 -18.33
N LEU A 24 -0.98 2.21 -19.14
CA LEU A 24 -1.02 1.10 -20.08
C LEU A 24 -1.39 1.60 -21.48
N VAL A 25 -0.64 1.16 -22.49
CA VAL A 25 -0.97 1.42 -23.91
C VAL A 25 -1.19 0.07 -24.59
N LEU A 26 -2.37 -0.11 -25.16
CA LEU A 26 -2.76 -1.29 -25.91
C LEU A 26 -2.54 -1.04 -27.40
N VAL A 27 -1.65 -1.82 -28.00
CA VAL A 27 -1.33 -1.75 -29.43
C VAL A 27 -1.57 -3.11 -30.08
N HIS A 28 -1.78 -3.11 -31.40
CA HIS A 28 -1.96 -4.33 -32.20
C HIS A 28 -3.07 -5.28 -31.72
N GLY A 29 -4.31 -4.99 -32.13
CA GLY A 29 -5.45 -5.88 -31.93
C GLY A 29 -6.61 -5.49 -32.85
N SER A 30 -7.63 -6.35 -32.95
CA SER A 30 -8.90 -5.90 -33.54
C SER A 30 -9.52 -4.81 -32.65
N ALA A 31 -10.32 -3.93 -33.26
CA ALA A 31 -10.97 -2.84 -32.52
C ALA A 31 -11.82 -3.39 -31.36
N GLU A 32 -12.54 -4.50 -31.59
CA GLU A 32 -13.37 -5.18 -30.59
C GLU A 32 -12.53 -5.76 -29.43
N ALA A 33 -11.42 -6.43 -29.73
CA ALA A 33 -10.58 -7.04 -28.71
C ALA A 33 -9.87 -5.99 -27.84
N THR A 34 -9.40 -4.91 -28.47
CA THR A 34 -8.68 -3.82 -27.79
C THR A 34 -9.61 -3.05 -26.86
N GLU A 35 -10.83 -2.75 -27.31
CA GLU A 35 -11.84 -2.07 -26.49
C GLU A 35 -12.28 -2.96 -25.31
N HIS A 36 -12.50 -4.25 -25.55
CA HIS A 36 -12.84 -5.18 -24.48
C HIS A 36 -11.73 -5.30 -23.42
N LEU A 37 -10.46 -5.35 -23.84
CA LEU A 37 -9.33 -5.39 -22.91
C LEU A 37 -9.17 -4.05 -22.17
N LYS A 38 -9.34 -2.92 -22.87
CA LYS A 38 -9.30 -1.58 -22.28
C LYS A 38 -10.32 -1.43 -21.15
N GLN A 39 -11.58 -1.83 -21.38
CA GLN A 39 -12.63 -1.77 -20.36
C GLN A 39 -12.32 -2.63 -19.14
N HIS A 40 -11.70 -3.80 -19.34
CA HIS A 40 -11.28 -4.65 -18.22
C HIS A 40 -10.13 -4.00 -17.43
N CYS A 41 -9.13 -3.45 -18.11
CA CYS A 41 -7.97 -2.84 -17.47
C CYS A 41 -8.33 -1.57 -16.68
N LEU A 42 -9.24 -0.74 -17.22
CA LEU A 42 -9.76 0.44 -16.53
C LEU A 42 -10.50 0.10 -15.22
N LYS A 43 -11.15 -1.06 -15.17
CA LYS A 43 -11.91 -1.50 -13.98
C LYS A 43 -11.04 -2.19 -12.93
N HIS A 44 -10.00 -2.92 -13.34
CA HIS A 44 -9.31 -3.87 -12.46
C HIS A 44 -7.80 -3.68 -12.35
N VAL A 45 -7.17 -2.91 -13.24
CA VAL A 45 -5.70 -2.84 -13.32
C VAL A 45 -5.20 -1.44 -13.04
N CYS A 46 -5.57 -0.46 -13.86
CA CYS A 46 -5.05 0.90 -13.74
C CYS A 46 -6.00 1.95 -14.34
N PRO A 47 -5.95 3.20 -13.82
CA PRO A 47 -6.84 4.26 -14.26
C PRO A 47 -6.50 4.82 -15.65
N HIS A 48 -5.25 4.67 -16.12
CA HIS A 48 -4.79 5.26 -17.38
C HIS A 48 -4.51 4.18 -18.43
N VAL A 49 -5.51 3.88 -19.27
CA VAL A 49 -5.40 2.89 -20.36
C VAL A 49 -5.70 3.54 -21.70
N TYR A 50 -4.74 3.47 -22.62
CA TYR A 50 -4.79 4.05 -23.94
C TYR A 50 -4.86 2.97 -25.02
N ALA A 51 -5.58 3.23 -26.11
CA ALA A 51 -5.71 2.32 -27.25
C ALA A 51 -5.67 3.16 -28.55
N PRO A 52 -4.48 3.60 -28.99
CA PRO A 52 -4.34 4.45 -30.18
C PRO A 52 -4.73 3.71 -31.47
N GLN A 53 -5.27 4.47 -32.42
CA GLN A 53 -5.44 4.01 -33.80
C GLN A 53 -4.12 4.10 -34.59
N ILE A 54 -4.07 3.46 -35.76
CA ILE A 54 -2.90 3.50 -36.63
C ILE A 54 -2.64 4.95 -37.06
N GLY A 55 -1.47 5.47 -36.71
CA GLY A 55 -1.06 6.86 -37.00
C GLY A 55 -1.42 7.87 -35.90
N GLU A 56 -2.11 7.45 -34.83
CA GLU A 56 -2.39 8.29 -33.68
C GLU A 56 -1.17 8.36 -32.75
N THR A 57 -0.82 9.58 -32.32
CA THR A 57 0.25 9.80 -31.33
C THR A 57 -0.38 10.11 -29.99
N ILE A 58 0.02 9.39 -28.94
CA ILE A 58 -0.46 9.62 -27.58
C ILE A 58 0.70 10.09 -26.72
N ASP A 59 0.49 11.18 -26.00
CA ASP A 59 1.41 11.62 -24.97
C ASP A 59 1.16 10.81 -23.68
N VAL A 60 2.15 10.00 -23.31
CA VAL A 60 2.13 9.18 -22.09
C VAL A 60 3.04 9.79 -21.02
N THR A 61 3.60 10.97 -21.25
CA THR A 61 4.51 11.63 -20.32
C THR A 61 3.84 11.79 -18.97
N SER A 62 4.52 11.31 -17.94
CA SER A 62 4.17 11.61 -16.55
C SER A 62 5.17 12.66 -16.10
N ASP A 63 4.70 13.80 -15.63
CA ASP A 63 5.53 14.79 -14.95
C ASP A 63 5.93 14.25 -13.57
N LEU A 64 6.78 13.23 -13.57
CA LEU A 64 7.45 12.73 -12.39
C LEU A 64 8.74 13.54 -12.27
N CYS A 65 8.67 14.61 -11.51
CA CYS A 65 9.83 15.36 -11.05
C CYS A 65 10.65 14.46 -10.11
N ALA A 66 11.41 13.53 -10.68
CA ALA A 66 12.29 12.64 -9.96
C ALA A 66 13.64 13.36 -9.75
N TYR A 67 13.89 13.78 -8.53
CA TYR A 67 15.16 14.38 -8.15
C TYR A 67 15.99 13.36 -7.37
N LYS A 68 17.26 13.22 -7.75
CA LYS A 68 18.22 12.45 -6.96
C LYS A 68 18.75 13.35 -5.85
N VAL A 69 18.40 13.01 -4.61
CA VAL A 69 18.90 13.67 -3.42
C VAL A 69 19.76 12.70 -2.62
N GLN A 70 20.79 13.20 -1.95
CA GLN A 70 21.65 12.43 -1.06
C GLN A 70 21.23 12.64 0.39
N LEU A 71 21.04 11.58 1.16
CA LEU A 71 20.82 11.72 2.61
C LEU A 71 22.18 11.98 3.28
N SER A 72 22.26 13.04 4.09
CA SER A 72 23.47 13.28 4.90
C SER A 72 23.60 12.24 6.01
N GLU A 73 24.84 11.92 6.40
CA GLU A 73 25.12 10.94 7.47
C GLU A 73 24.45 11.32 8.79
N LYS A 74 24.42 12.62 9.11
CA LYS A 74 23.77 13.17 10.32
C LYS A 74 22.26 12.94 10.33
N LEU A 75 21.61 13.01 9.17
CA LEU A 75 20.20 12.70 9.06
C LEU A 75 19.99 11.20 9.21
N MET A 76 20.77 10.40 8.47
CA MET A 76 20.68 8.93 8.46
C MET A 76 20.81 8.32 9.87
N SER A 77 21.68 8.86 10.72
CA SER A 77 21.84 8.38 12.10
C SER A 77 20.62 8.62 13.00
N ASN A 78 19.77 9.58 12.66
CA ASN A 78 18.58 9.94 13.44
C ASN A 78 17.30 9.25 12.92
N VAL A 79 17.36 8.58 11.76
CA VAL A 79 16.19 7.93 11.16
C VAL A 79 15.86 6.65 11.92
N LEU A 80 14.63 6.56 12.42
CA LEU A 80 14.10 5.38 13.11
C LEU A 80 13.42 4.44 12.11
N PHE A 81 14.20 3.50 11.58
CA PHE A 81 13.69 2.48 10.67
C PHE A 81 12.81 1.45 11.40
N LYS A 82 11.66 1.14 10.81
CA LYS A 82 10.77 0.04 11.21
C LYS A 82 10.75 -0.99 10.10
N LYS A 83 11.08 -2.24 10.43
CA LYS A 83 11.19 -3.33 9.46
C LYS A 83 9.84 -3.93 9.09
N LEU A 84 9.29 -3.58 7.94
CA LEU A 84 8.06 -4.11 7.34
C LEU A 84 8.36 -5.28 6.39
N GLY A 85 8.29 -6.52 6.90
CA GLY A 85 8.61 -7.71 6.10
C GLY A 85 10.07 -7.71 5.63
N ASP A 86 10.26 -7.65 4.31
CA ASP A 86 11.59 -7.53 3.67
C ASP A 86 12.04 -6.07 3.46
N TYR A 87 11.19 -5.10 3.81
CA TYR A 87 11.46 -3.67 3.63
C TYR A 87 11.63 -2.97 4.98
N GLU A 88 12.24 -1.78 4.96
CA GLU A 88 12.33 -0.90 6.12
C GLU A 88 11.69 0.45 5.76
N VAL A 89 10.89 0.98 6.68
CA VAL A 89 10.12 2.20 6.49
C VAL A 89 10.38 3.16 7.66
N ALA A 90 10.46 4.45 7.36
CA ALA A 90 10.69 5.49 8.35
C ALA A 90 10.08 6.82 7.91
N TRP A 91 9.71 7.64 8.89
CA TRP A 91 9.45 9.06 8.68
C TRP A 91 10.77 9.83 8.66
N VAL A 92 10.91 10.75 7.71
CA VAL A 92 12.09 11.61 7.58
C VAL A 92 11.63 13.02 7.27
N ASP A 93 11.98 13.96 8.14
CA ASP A 93 11.92 15.39 7.86
C ASP A 93 13.34 15.92 7.64
N ALA A 94 13.52 16.69 6.58
CA ALA A 94 14.83 17.21 6.24
C ALA A 94 14.75 18.56 5.52
N GLU A 95 15.77 19.37 5.73
CA GLU A 95 16.03 20.57 4.95
C GLU A 95 16.91 20.21 3.73
N VAL A 96 16.53 20.72 2.57
CA VAL A 96 17.30 20.52 1.33
C VAL A 96 18.40 21.58 1.27
N GLY A 97 19.65 21.13 1.21
CA GLY A 97 20.83 21.99 1.02
C GLY A 97 21.65 21.57 -0.18
N ASN A 98 22.47 22.48 -0.71
CA ASN A 98 23.39 22.17 -1.80
C ASN A 98 24.74 21.72 -1.23
N THR A 99 25.32 20.67 -1.79
CA THR A 99 26.69 20.25 -1.47
C THR A 99 27.63 20.76 -2.55
N GLU A 100 28.91 20.96 -2.23
CA GLU A 100 29.93 21.55 -3.13
C GLU A 100 30.07 20.84 -4.51
N GLY A 101 29.50 19.64 -4.67
CA GLY A 101 29.45 18.89 -5.92
C GLY A 101 28.18 19.05 -6.78
N GLY A 102 27.27 20.00 -6.47
CA GLY A 102 26.04 20.24 -7.23
C GLY A 102 24.92 19.20 -7.00
N THR A 103 25.13 18.26 -6.08
CA THR A 103 24.12 17.31 -5.63
C THR A 103 23.33 17.90 -4.46
N LEU A 104 22.01 17.83 -4.55
CA LEU A 104 21.11 18.19 -3.45
C LEU A 104 21.23 17.17 -2.32
N SER A 105 21.46 17.65 -1.09
CA SER A 105 21.58 16.82 0.10
C SER A 105 20.51 17.17 1.13
N LEU A 106 20.04 16.15 1.85
CA LEU A 106 19.06 16.27 2.93
C LEU A 106 19.77 16.36 4.27
N PHE A 107 19.52 17.43 5.00
CA PHE A 107 20.06 17.72 6.32
C PHE A 107 18.97 17.63 7.39
N PRO A 108 19.32 17.28 8.64
CA PRO A 108 18.35 17.30 9.73
C PRO A 108 17.78 18.71 9.91
N ILE A 109 16.46 18.80 10.05
CA ILE A 109 15.78 20.05 10.34
C ILE A 109 16.27 20.64 11.67
N SER A 110 16.43 21.96 11.73
CA SER A 110 16.80 22.63 12.99
C SER A 110 15.59 22.89 13.89
N THR A 111 14.38 22.87 13.31
CA THR A 111 13.11 23.11 14.01
C THR A 111 12.45 21.78 14.35
N GLN A 112 11.57 21.76 15.36
CA GLN A 112 10.83 20.56 15.70
C GLN A 112 9.79 20.26 14.61
N ALA A 113 9.89 19.10 13.97
CA ALA A 113 8.89 18.66 13.00
C ALA A 113 7.49 18.61 13.63
N PRO A 114 6.43 18.96 12.87
CA PRO A 114 5.07 18.65 13.26
C PRO A 114 4.91 17.13 13.48
N PRO A 115 4.15 16.69 14.48
CA PRO A 115 3.91 15.27 14.69
C PRO A 115 3.22 14.67 13.46
N HIS A 116 3.80 13.61 12.91
CA HIS A 116 3.20 12.89 11.80
C HIS A 116 1.88 12.23 12.23
N LYS A 117 0.91 12.23 11.32
CA LYS A 117 -0.30 11.44 11.50
C LYS A 117 0.09 9.96 11.50
N SER A 118 -0.34 9.21 12.51
CA SER A 118 -0.05 7.78 12.59
C SER A 118 -0.57 7.06 11.34
N VAL A 119 0.33 6.43 10.60
CA VAL A 119 -0.01 5.59 9.46
C VAL A 119 0.20 4.14 9.89
N LEU A 120 -0.87 3.35 9.78
CA LEU A 120 -0.80 1.90 9.94
C LEU A 120 -0.28 1.33 8.63
N VAL A 121 0.99 0.91 8.63
CA VAL A 121 1.61 0.26 7.49
C VAL A 121 1.58 -1.25 7.68
N GLY A 122 1.03 -1.95 6.69
CA GLY A 122 0.87 -3.40 6.68
C GLY A 122 -0.60 -3.84 6.63
N ASP A 123 -0.84 -4.95 5.94
CA ASP A 123 -2.14 -5.60 5.92
C ASP A 123 -2.25 -6.56 7.09
N ILE A 124 -3.13 -6.28 8.05
CA ILE A 124 -3.47 -7.29 9.04
C ILE A 124 -4.60 -8.17 8.51
N LYS A 125 -4.36 -9.48 8.56
CA LYS A 125 -5.40 -10.48 8.39
C LYS A 125 -6.01 -10.75 9.77
N MET A 126 -7.29 -10.41 9.93
CA MET A 126 -8.00 -10.64 11.20
C MET A 126 -7.97 -12.11 11.64
N ALA A 127 -7.91 -13.05 10.69
CA ALA A 127 -7.82 -14.48 10.98
C ALA A 127 -6.49 -14.84 11.68
N ASP A 128 -5.38 -14.28 11.20
CA ASP A 128 -4.06 -14.49 11.79
C ASP A 128 -3.99 -13.80 13.16
N PHE A 129 -4.59 -12.60 13.29
CA PHE A 129 -4.67 -11.91 14.57
C PHE A 129 -5.52 -12.67 15.60
N LYS A 130 -6.62 -13.31 15.19
CA LYS A 130 -7.41 -14.20 16.05
C LYS A 130 -6.54 -15.35 16.60
N GLN A 131 -5.76 -16.00 15.75
CA GLN A 131 -4.85 -17.07 16.17
C GLN A 131 -3.76 -16.55 17.12
N PHE A 132 -3.22 -15.36 16.85
CA PHE A 132 -2.24 -14.70 17.72
C PHE A 132 -2.81 -14.41 19.10
N LEU A 133 -4.01 -13.82 19.18
CA LEU A 133 -4.69 -13.57 20.45
C LEU A 133 -4.95 -14.86 21.23
N ALA A 134 -5.39 -15.92 20.54
CA ALA A 134 -5.59 -17.24 21.16
C ALA A 134 -4.27 -17.80 21.74
N SER A 135 -3.15 -17.63 21.04
CA SER A 135 -1.82 -18.03 21.53
C SER A 135 -1.37 -17.27 22.78
N LYS A 136 -1.89 -16.05 22.99
CA LYS A 136 -1.67 -15.21 24.17
C LYS A 136 -2.72 -15.42 25.27
N GLY A 137 -3.62 -16.38 25.10
CA GLY A 137 -4.67 -16.72 26.08
C GLY A 137 -5.91 -15.82 26.03
N ILE A 138 -6.04 -14.97 25.00
CA ILE A 138 -7.23 -14.13 24.81
C ILE A 138 -8.19 -14.86 23.88
N GLN A 139 -9.40 -15.14 24.37
CA GLN A 139 -10.44 -15.73 23.51
C GLN A 139 -10.88 -14.71 22.48
N ALA A 140 -10.80 -15.06 21.20
CA ALA A 140 -11.26 -14.21 20.12
C ALA A 140 -12.20 -14.97 19.19
N GLU A 141 -13.31 -14.36 18.81
CA GLU A 141 -14.35 -14.95 17.95
C GLU A 141 -14.81 -13.94 16.89
N PHE A 142 -15.08 -14.44 15.68
CA PHE A 142 -15.69 -13.60 14.65
C PHE A 142 -17.20 -13.55 14.87
N SER A 143 -17.73 -12.34 15.04
CA SER A 143 -19.17 -12.12 15.17
C SER A 143 -19.56 -10.84 14.45
N ALA A 144 -20.62 -10.91 13.63
CA ALA A 144 -21.18 -9.79 12.88
C ALA A 144 -20.16 -8.95 12.08
N GLY A 145 -19.15 -9.59 11.48
CA GLY A 145 -18.11 -8.91 10.69
C GLY A 145 -17.04 -8.18 11.52
N ALA A 146 -17.02 -8.37 12.83
CA ALA A 146 -15.98 -7.90 13.73
C ALA A 146 -15.33 -9.05 14.50
N LEU A 147 -14.12 -8.83 15.02
CA LEU A 147 -13.41 -9.77 15.87
C LEU A 147 -13.63 -9.38 17.32
N ARG A 148 -14.48 -10.12 18.03
CA ARG A 148 -14.70 -9.96 19.46
C ARG A 148 -13.53 -10.60 20.19
N CYS A 149 -12.87 -9.84 21.05
CA CYS A 149 -11.72 -10.25 21.84
C CYS A 149 -12.09 -10.13 23.32
N GLY A 150 -11.97 -11.21 24.07
CA GLY A 150 -12.44 -11.27 25.45
C GLY A 150 -13.96 -11.06 25.54
N GLU A 151 -14.39 -10.44 26.63
CA GLU A 151 -15.82 -10.32 26.95
C GLU A 151 -16.44 -9.03 26.39
N PHE A 152 -15.70 -7.91 26.36
CA PHE A 152 -16.25 -6.58 26.05
C PHE A 152 -15.53 -5.81 24.93
N ILE A 153 -14.50 -6.38 24.30
CA ILE A 153 -13.69 -5.67 23.32
C ILE A 153 -13.98 -6.20 21.92
N THR A 154 -14.14 -5.31 20.96
CA THR A 154 -14.46 -5.63 19.58
C THR A 154 -13.55 -4.88 18.63
N LEU A 155 -12.95 -5.59 17.69
CA LEU A 155 -12.09 -5.05 16.64
C LEU A 155 -12.83 -5.10 15.31
N ARG A 156 -12.98 -3.95 14.66
CA ARG A 156 -13.60 -3.84 13.33
C ARG A 156 -12.62 -3.26 12.33
N LYS A 157 -12.46 -3.94 11.20
CA LYS A 157 -11.75 -3.39 10.04
C LYS A 157 -12.70 -2.47 9.27
N VAL A 158 -12.42 -1.18 9.29
CA VAL A 158 -13.15 -0.14 8.55
C VAL A 158 -12.31 0.19 7.30
N GLY A 159 -12.84 -0.14 6.14
CA GLY A 159 -12.25 0.16 4.84
C GLY A 159 -13.35 0.25 3.81
N ASP A 160 -13.13 1.05 2.77
CA ASP A 160 -14.09 1.17 1.68
C ASP A 160 -14.28 -0.21 1.01
N PRO A 161 -15.49 -0.79 1.00
CA PRO A 161 -15.74 -2.10 0.41
C PRO A 161 -15.50 -2.13 -1.12
N THR A 162 -15.31 -0.97 -1.76
CA THR A 162 -14.99 -0.86 -3.19
C THR A 162 -13.51 -1.12 -3.52
N GLN A 163 -12.60 -1.07 -2.54
CA GLN A 163 -11.17 -1.34 -2.76
C GLN A 163 -10.74 -2.69 -2.18
N LYS A 164 -11.29 -3.77 -2.75
CA LYS A 164 -10.68 -5.11 -2.61
C LYS A 164 -9.39 -5.17 -3.43
N GLY A 165 -8.24 -5.07 -2.78
CA GLY A 165 -6.95 -5.49 -3.33
C GLY A 165 -6.05 -4.40 -3.91
N GLY A 166 -6.20 -3.14 -3.51
CA GLY A 166 -5.23 -2.09 -3.82
C GLY A 166 -4.17 -1.97 -2.73
N VAL A 167 -2.89 -2.00 -3.10
CA VAL A 167 -1.68 -1.80 -2.26
C VAL A 167 -1.59 -0.35 -1.72
N GLY A 168 -2.71 0.27 -1.37
CA GLY A 168 -2.79 1.68 -0.99
C GLY A 168 -4.07 2.11 -0.27
N GLY A 169 -4.98 1.18 0.06
CA GLY A 169 -6.14 1.50 0.88
C GLY A 169 -5.74 1.59 2.35
N SER A 170 -5.88 2.76 2.97
CA SER A 170 -5.66 2.91 4.42
C SER A 170 -6.59 1.97 5.18
N GLN A 171 -6.05 0.88 5.73
CA GLN A 171 -6.82 -0.04 6.56
C GLN A 171 -7.01 0.61 7.92
N GLN A 172 -8.22 1.10 8.19
CA GLN A 172 -8.55 1.64 9.50
C GLN A 172 -9.06 0.50 10.38
N ILE A 173 -8.52 0.36 11.58
CA ILE A 173 -9.06 -0.56 12.58
C ILE A 173 -9.63 0.25 13.73
N VAL A 174 -10.86 -0.07 14.07
CA VAL A 174 -11.57 0.52 15.19
C VAL A 174 -11.61 -0.50 16.31
N ILE A 175 -11.13 -0.10 17.49
CA ILE A 175 -11.22 -0.88 18.72
C ILE A 175 -12.34 -0.28 19.57
N GLU A 176 -13.43 -1.00 19.75
CA GLU A 176 -14.58 -0.62 20.58
C GLU A 176 -14.55 -1.44 21.87
N GLY A 177 -14.72 -0.80 23.03
CA GLY A 177 -14.78 -1.49 24.32
C GLY A 177 -14.54 -0.54 25.51
N PRO A 178 -14.80 -0.99 26.74
CA PRO A 178 -14.47 -0.24 27.94
C PRO A 178 -12.95 -0.11 28.09
N LEU A 179 -12.49 1.01 28.66
CA LEU A 179 -11.08 1.23 28.98
C LEU A 179 -10.66 0.31 30.14
N SER A 180 -10.29 -0.93 29.81
CA SER A 180 -9.82 -1.96 30.75
C SER A 180 -8.36 -2.32 30.50
N GLU A 181 -7.72 -3.04 31.41
CA GLU A 181 -6.38 -3.60 31.16
C GLU A 181 -6.35 -4.49 29.92
N GLU A 182 -7.44 -5.22 29.66
CA GLU A 182 -7.57 -6.07 28.48
C GLU A 182 -7.60 -5.23 27.19
N TYR A 183 -8.25 -4.05 27.21
CA TYR A 183 -8.25 -3.11 26.10
C TYR A 183 -6.84 -2.63 25.77
N TYR A 184 -6.07 -2.21 26.77
CA TYR A 184 -4.70 -1.76 26.57
C TYR A 184 -3.79 -2.88 26.09
N LYS A 185 -3.91 -4.10 26.65
CA LYS A 185 -3.16 -5.28 26.18
C LYS A 185 -3.47 -5.63 24.73
N ILE A 186 -4.75 -5.65 24.34
CA ILE A 186 -5.15 -5.94 22.96
C ILE A 186 -4.66 -4.85 22.01
N ARG A 187 -4.73 -3.59 22.42
CA ARG A 187 -4.19 -2.46 21.63
C ARG A 187 -2.68 -2.59 21.44
N ASP A 188 -1.94 -2.93 22.48
CA ASP A 188 -0.48 -3.10 22.40
C ASP A 188 -0.10 -4.31 21.53
N TYR A 189 -0.86 -5.41 21.62
CA TYR A 189 -0.71 -6.55 20.71
C TYR A 189 -1.05 -6.21 19.27
N LEU A 190 -2.11 -5.42 19.05
CA LEU A 190 -2.48 -4.94 17.73
C LEU A 190 -1.33 -4.08 17.16
N TYR A 191 -0.85 -3.09 17.92
CA TYR A 191 0.27 -2.25 17.51
C TYR A 191 1.59 -3.00 17.38
N SER A 192 1.77 -4.14 18.04
CA SER A 192 2.94 -5.01 17.80
C SER A 192 2.84 -5.76 16.47
N GLN A 193 1.63 -6.02 15.97
CA GLN A 193 1.38 -6.66 14.67
C GLN A 193 1.33 -5.64 13.53
N PHE A 194 1.23 -4.35 13.84
CA PHE A 194 1.30 -3.25 12.90
C PHE A 194 2.62 -2.52 12.96
N TYR A 195 3.04 -1.96 11.84
CA TYR A 195 4.07 -0.94 11.84
C TYR A 195 3.36 0.40 11.94
N LEU A 196 3.12 0.84 13.18
CA LEU A 196 2.63 2.18 13.44
C LEU A 196 3.78 3.15 13.16
N LEU A 197 3.73 3.92 12.07
CA LEU A 197 4.71 4.99 11.80
C LEU A 197 4.19 6.32 12.31
#